data_AF-A0A9X2HBM1-F1
#
_entry.id   AF-A0A9X2HBM1-F1
#
_cell.length_a   1.000
_cell.length_b   1.000
_cell.length_c   1.000
_cell.angle_alpha   90.00
_cell.angle_beta   90.00
_cell.angle_gamma   90.00
#
_symmetry.space_group_name_H-M   'P 1'
#
loop_
_entity.id
_entity.type
_entity.pdbx_description
1 polymer ?
#
loop_
_entity_poly.entity_id
_entity_poly.type
_entity_poly.pdbx_seq_one_letter_code
_entity_poly.pdbx_strand_id
1 'polypeptide(L)'
;MLKELAKAGLVEQSPQTRRYRLGWNLRVLAAGSGDTLLVQAAKPMLQQLVASTGEVALLSVQEGRHCLTVLREESAHSLRAGGWVGRRSPLHCTASGRALLYASSDDHVELMTAEDLDSSRMNPRGPENLDSLLETLRVERARGYSIASEEVEVGLTSVAAPVRSPAGDLVGVINVSAPTSRIISKCDKIGKLLVSTSGVITRRMSFQ
;
A
#
# COMPACT_ATOMS: atom_id res chain seq x y z
N MET A 1 -7.56 5.69 -29.08
CA MET A 1 -6.99 5.86 -27.72
C MET A 1 -5.50 6.21 -27.74
N LEU A 2 -4.58 5.32 -28.13
CA LEU A 2 -3.11 5.61 -28.09
C LEU A 2 -2.65 6.81 -28.94
N LYS A 3 -3.28 7.04 -30.11
CA LYS A 3 -2.99 8.23 -30.93
C LYS A 3 -3.33 9.55 -30.23
N GLU A 4 -4.41 9.59 -29.45
CA GLU A 4 -4.80 10.79 -28.71
C GLU A 4 -3.90 11.01 -27.50
N LEU A 5 -3.50 9.93 -26.80
CA LEU A 5 -2.49 10.00 -25.74
C LEU A 5 -1.13 10.47 -26.27
N ALA A 6 -0.77 10.09 -27.50
CA ALA A 6 0.44 10.56 -28.15
C ALA A 6 0.37 12.05 -28.52
N LYS A 7 -0.77 12.53 -29.03
CA LYS A 7 -1.00 13.97 -29.26
C LYS A 7 -0.92 14.77 -27.96
N ALA A 8 -1.41 14.22 -26.85
CA ALA A 8 -1.28 14.83 -25.52
C ALA A 8 0.14 14.74 -24.91
N GLY A 9 1.07 14.05 -25.57
CA GLY A 9 2.45 13.85 -25.10
C GLY A 9 2.59 12.90 -23.91
N LEU A 10 1.53 12.15 -23.58
CA LEU A 10 1.53 11.16 -22.49
C LEU A 10 2.22 9.86 -22.87
N VAL A 11 2.23 9.54 -24.16
CA VAL A 11 3.00 8.43 -24.75
C VAL A 11 3.72 8.91 -26.01
N GLU A 12 4.82 8.27 -26.36
CA GLU A 12 5.60 8.56 -27.57
C GLU A 12 5.72 7.27 -28.40
N GLN A 13 5.39 7.34 -29.69
CA GLN A 13 5.56 6.22 -30.60
C GLN A 13 6.95 6.25 -31.23
N SER A 14 7.71 5.17 -31.11
CA SER A 14 8.96 4.99 -31.83
C SER A 14 8.69 4.93 -33.34
N PRO A 15 9.30 5.79 -34.16
CA PRO A 15 9.10 5.75 -35.62
C PRO A 15 9.69 4.49 -36.27
N GLN A 16 10.73 3.90 -35.67
CA GLN A 16 11.39 2.69 -36.18
C GLN A 16 10.64 1.40 -35.81
N THR A 17 10.17 1.29 -34.56
CA THR A 17 9.59 0.03 -34.05
C THR A 17 8.08 0.06 -33.92
N ARG A 18 7.46 1.23 -34.13
CA ARG A 18 6.03 1.51 -33.87
C ARG A 18 5.56 1.25 -32.43
N ARG A 19 6.47 0.90 -31.51
CA ARG A 19 6.18 0.68 -30.08
C ARG A 19 5.99 2.02 -29.36
N TYR A 20 5.15 2.01 -28.34
CA TYR A 20 4.92 3.18 -27.49
C TYR A 20 5.78 3.12 -26.23
N ARG A 21 6.27 4.27 -25.79
CA ARG A 21 6.86 4.48 -24.45
C ARG A 21 6.15 5.63 -23.75
N LEU A 22 6.34 5.77 -22.45
CA LEU A 22 5.83 6.92 -21.71
C LEU A 22 6.47 8.21 -22.25
N GLY A 23 5.64 9.22 -22.48
CA GLY A 23 6.08 10.53 -22.97
C GLY A 23 6.45 11.48 -21.84
N TRP A 24 7.19 12.54 -22.17
CA TRP A 24 7.67 13.48 -21.16
C TRP A 24 6.57 14.22 -20.40
N ASN A 25 5.43 14.52 -21.03
CA ASN A 25 4.34 15.24 -20.34
C ASN A 25 3.76 14.41 -19.19
N LEU A 26 3.75 13.08 -19.29
CA LEU A 26 3.33 12.23 -18.18
C LEU A 26 4.25 12.40 -16.96
N ARG A 27 5.56 12.54 -17.18
CA ARG A 27 6.53 12.78 -16.09
C ARG A 27 6.36 14.15 -15.47
N VAL A 28 6.10 15.18 -16.28
CA VAL A 28 5.85 16.54 -15.79
C VAL A 28 4.59 16.58 -14.93
N LEU A 29 3.50 15.94 -15.39
CA LEU A 29 2.26 15.82 -14.61
C LEU A 29 2.48 15.05 -13.30
N ALA A 30 3.21 13.94 -13.35
CA ALA A 30 3.54 13.16 -12.16
C ALA A 30 4.41 13.97 -11.18
N ALA A 31 5.38 14.75 -11.67
CA ALA A 31 6.23 15.58 -10.82
C ALA A 31 5.44 16.68 -10.08
N GLY A 32 4.34 17.16 -10.65
CA GLY A 32 3.44 18.13 -10.03
C GLY A 32 2.38 17.53 -9.11
N SER A 33 2.27 16.20 -8.98
CA SER A 33 1.28 15.57 -8.09
C SER A 33 1.76 15.55 -6.64
N GLY A 34 0.84 15.76 -5.69
CA GLY A 34 1.13 15.75 -4.25
C GLY A 34 1.72 14.43 -3.74
N ASP A 35 1.45 13.32 -4.43
CA ASP A 35 1.98 12.00 -4.11
C ASP A 35 3.51 11.90 -4.27
N THR A 36 4.13 12.78 -5.08
CA THR A 36 5.59 12.80 -5.25
C THR A 36 6.32 13.07 -3.94
N LEU A 37 5.80 13.97 -3.09
CA LEU A 37 6.39 14.26 -1.78
C LEU A 37 6.32 13.04 -0.85
N LEU A 38 5.19 12.34 -0.83
CA LEU A 38 5.02 11.11 -0.05
C LEU A 38 6.03 10.04 -0.48
N VAL A 39 6.16 9.79 -1.79
CA VAL A 39 7.09 8.79 -2.34
C VAL A 39 8.54 9.14 -1.99
N GLN A 40 8.93 10.42 -2.13
CA GLN A 40 10.28 10.88 -1.79
C GLN A 40 10.58 10.76 -0.29
N ALA A 41 9.62 11.12 0.57
CA ALA A 41 9.76 10.99 2.02
C ALA A 41 9.81 9.53 2.48
N ALA A 42 9.01 8.66 1.87
CA ALA A 42 8.89 7.26 2.24
C ALA A 42 10.09 6.41 1.80
N LYS A 43 10.63 6.64 0.59
CA LYS A 43 11.69 5.80 0.02
C LYS A 43 12.87 5.48 0.94
N PRO A 44 13.57 6.46 1.56
CA PRO A 44 14.68 6.15 2.45
C PRO A 44 14.23 5.39 3.71
N MET A 45 12.97 5.56 4.13
CA MET A 45 12.42 4.86 5.30
C MET A 45 12.08 3.41 4.99
N LEU A 46 11.55 3.13 3.78
CA LEU A 46 11.36 1.76 3.30
C LEU A 46 12.70 1.01 3.23
N GLN A 47 13.77 1.66 2.76
CA GLN A 47 15.11 1.07 2.75
C GLN A 47 15.60 0.70 4.16
N GLN A 48 15.34 1.55 5.16
CA GLN A 48 15.65 1.26 6.56
C GLN A 48 14.81 0.12 7.12
N LEU A 49 13.52 0.05 6.76
CA LEU A 49 12.64 -1.07 7.15
C LEU A 49 13.14 -2.39 6.57
N VAL A 50 13.55 -2.40 5.30
CA VAL A 50 14.17 -3.56 4.66
C VAL A 50 15.45 -3.95 5.40
N ALA A 51 16.33 -3.00 5.69
CA ALA A 51 17.58 -3.28 6.42
C ALA A 51 17.33 -3.82 7.85
N SER A 52 16.26 -3.36 8.50
CA SER A 52 15.94 -3.74 9.89
C SER A 52 15.18 -5.06 10.00
N THR A 53 14.33 -5.37 9.02
CA THR A 53 13.47 -6.56 9.05
C THR A 53 14.02 -7.71 8.21
N GLY A 54 14.83 -7.40 7.18
CA GLY A 54 15.27 -8.33 6.15
C GLY A 54 14.21 -8.64 5.09
N GLU A 55 13.02 -8.05 5.21
CA GLU A 55 11.83 -8.39 4.41
C GLU A 55 11.42 -7.23 3.48
N VAL A 56 10.47 -7.49 2.59
CA VAL A 56 10.00 -6.51 1.60
C VAL A 56 9.20 -5.41 2.29
N ALA A 57 9.52 -4.14 1.99
CA ALA A 57 8.76 -2.98 2.45
C ALA A 57 8.09 -2.27 1.26
N LEU A 58 6.84 -1.88 1.43
CA LEU A 58 6.00 -1.28 0.40
C LEU A 58 5.39 0.03 0.90
N LEU A 59 5.08 0.92 -0.04
CA LEU A 59 4.20 2.06 0.14
C LEU A 59 3.03 1.91 -0.82
N SER A 60 1.82 2.06 -0.28
CA SER A 60 0.58 1.99 -1.03
C SER A 60 -0.34 3.17 -0.71
N VAL A 61 -1.21 3.49 -1.66
CA VAL A 61 -2.23 4.55 -1.57
C VAL A 61 -3.60 3.98 -1.89
N GLN A 62 -4.67 4.70 -1.55
CA GLN A 62 -6.01 4.32 -1.94
C GLN A 62 -6.30 4.77 -3.38
N GLU A 63 -6.76 3.84 -4.21
CA GLU A 63 -7.22 4.10 -5.58
C GLU A 63 -8.64 3.55 -5.73
N GLY A 64 -9.64 4.42 -5.53
CA GLY A 64 -11.03 3.99 -5.45
C GLY A 64 -11.21 2.91 -4.38
N ARG A 65 -11.76 1.75 -4.77
CA ARG A 65 -12.03 0.58 -3.90
C ARG A 65 -10.83 -0.34 -3.67
N HIS A 66 -9.64 0.08 -4.07
CA HIS A 66 -8.44 -0.75 -3.98
C HIS A 66 -7.30 -0.04 -3.26
N CYS A 67 -6.40 -0.84 -2.70
CA CYS A 67 -5.08 -0.42 -2.28
C CYS A 67 -4.11 -0.58 -3.46
N LEU A 68 -3.50 0.51 -3.92
CA LEU A 68 -2.53 0.52 -5.01
C LEU A 68 -1.11 0.64 -4.45
N THR A 69 -0.25 -0.33 -4.73
CA THR A 69 1.17 -0.25 -4.36
C THR A 69 1.92 0.65 -5.34
N VAL A 70 2.55 1.71 -4.84
CA VAL A 70 3.23 2.74 -5.65
C VAL A 70 4.75 2.70 -5.53
N LEU A 71 5.27 2.15 -4.44
CA LEU A 71 6.72 2.01 -4.23
C LEU A 71 7.01 0.70 -3.48
N ARG A 72 8.16 0.11 -3.81
CA ARG A 72 8.69 -1.11 -3.21
C ARG A 72 10.18 -0.97 -2.99
N GLU A 73 10.64 -1.43 -1.83
CA GLU A 73 12.05 -1.71 -1.56
C GLU A 73 12.18 -3.18 -1.11
N GLU A 74 13.23 -3.86 -1.54
CA GLU A 74 13.45 -5.28 -1.27
C GLU A 74 14.88 -5.56 -0.78
N SER A 75 15.05 -6.58 0.05
CA SER A 75 16.37 -7.03 0.48
C SER A 75 17.03 -7.91 -0.60
N ALA A 76 18.35 -7.96 -0.60
CA ALA A 76 19.13 -8.82 -1.51
C ALA A 76 18.82 -10.33 -1.35
N HIS A 77 18.17 -10.73 -0.24
CA HIS A 77 17.84 -12.12 0.09
C HIS A 77 16.41 -12.52 -0.27
N SER A 78 15.57 -11.58 -0.71
CA SER A 78 14.20 -11.90 -1.09
C SER A 78 14.21 -12.60 -2.45
N LEU A 79 13.71 -13.84 -2.50
CA LEU A 79 13.30 -14.48 -3.74
C LEU A 79 12.52 -13.44 -4.56
N ARG A 80 12.93 -13.25 -5.82
CA ARG A 80 12.36 -12.27 -6.77
C ARG A 80 10.88 -12.54 -7.02
N ALA A 81 10.01 -12.21 -6.08
CA ALA A 81 8.59 -12.06 -6.33
C ALA A 81 8.43 -10.71 -7.03
N GLY A 82 8.54 -10.68 -8.37
CA GLY A 82 8.26 -9.48 -9.17
C GLY A 82 6.81 -9.03 -9.02
N GLY A 83 6.50 -7.79 -9.42
CA GLY A 83 5.11 -7.38 -9.70
C GLY A 83 4.29 -6.71 -8.59
N TRP A 84 4.92 -6.16 -7.54
CA TRP A 84 4.16 -5.44 -6.51
C TRP A 84 3.78 -4.02 -6.93
N VAL A 85 4.68 -3.24 -7.54
CA VAL A 85 4.35 -1.88 -7.98
C VAL A 85 3.29 -1.95 -9.09
N GLY A 86 2.20 -1.20 -8.92
CA GLY A 86 1.03 -1.25 -9.79
C GLY A 86 0.01 -2.33 -9.43
N ARG A 87 0.28 -3.18 -8.42
CA ARG A 87 -0.67 -4.17 -7.92
C ARG A 87 -1.79 -3.47 -7.14
N ARG A 88 -3.02 -3.85 -7.45
CA ARG A 88 -4.23 -3.52 -6.68
C ARG A 88 -4.54 -4.67 -5.74
N SER A 89 -4.89 -4.35 -4.49
CA SER A 89 -5.35 -5.33 -3.51
C SER A 89 -6.64 -4.88 -2.82
N PRO A 90 -7.47 -5.83 -2.35
CA PRO A 90 -8.72 -5.51 -1.67
C PRO A 90 -8.50 -4.75 -0.36
N LEU A 91 -9.46 -3.90 0.01
CA LEU A 91 -9.39 -3.10 1.23
C LEU A 91 -9.72 -3.91 2.50
N HIS A 92 -10.53 -4.97 2.40
CA HIS A 92 -11.04 -5.71 3.56
C HIS A 92 -10.04 -6.75 4.12
N CYS A 93 -9.31 -7.46 3.27
CA CYS A 93 -8.49 -8.63 3.64
C CYS A 93 -6.97 -8.45 3.52
N THR A 94 -6.49 -7.21 3.34
CA THR A 94 -5.05 -6.91 3.38
C THR A 94 -4.73 -5.95 4.51
N ALA A 95 -3.55 -6.09 5.11
CA ALA A 95 -3.11 -5.18 6.17
C ALA A 95 -3.08 -3.73 5.65
N SER A 96 -2.52 -3.52 4.47
CA SER A 96 -2.47 -2.20 3.81
C SER A 96 -3.86 -1.66 3.49
N GLY A 97 -4.75 -2.51 2.97
CA GLY A 97 -6.13 -2.15 2.68
C GLY A 97 -6.90 -1.70 3.92
N ARG A 98 -6.82 -2.48 5.01
CA ARG A 98 -7.48 -2.15 6.27
C ARG A 98 -6.90 -0.88 6.90
N ALA A 99 -5.58 -0.71 6.85
CA ALA A 99 -4.94 0.51 7.33
C ALA A 99 -5.39 1.77 6.57
N LEU A 100 -5.70 1.68 5.27
CA LEU A 100 -6.28 2.81 4.50
C LEU A 100 -7.69 3.17 4.98
N LEU A 101 -8.44 2.22 5.54
CA LEU A 101 -9.80 2.43 6.07
C LEU A 101 -9.82 3.03 7.48
N TYR A 102 -8.67 3.35 8.09
CA TYR A 102 -8.62 3.83 9.48
C TYR A 102 -9.31 5.18 9.71
N ALA A 103 -9.38 6.03 8.68
CA ALA A 103 -10.03 7.33 8.76
C ALA A 103 -11.50 7.30 8.29
N SER A 104 -11.99 6.14 7.85
CA SER A 104 -13.33 5.98 7.27
C SER A 104 -14.39 5.78 8.35
N SER A 105 -15.58 6.37 8.13
CA SER A 105 -16.79 5.96 8.87
C SER A 105 -17.21 4.55 8.48
N ASP A 106 -18.03 3.92 9.31
CA ASP A 106 -18.51 2.54 9.08
C ASP A 106 -19.31 2.44 7.77
N ASP A 107 -20.19 3.41 7.47
CA ASP A 107 -20.91 3.52 6.19
C ASP A 107 -19.95 3.59 4.99
N HIS A 108 -18.82 4.29 5.14
CA HIS A 108 -17.83 4.38 4.08
C HIS A 108 -17.05 3.06 3.94
N VAL A 109 -16.74 2.37 5.05
CA VAL A 109 -16.14 1.03 4.98
C VAL A 109 -17.06 0.07 4.22
N GLU A 110 -18.36 0.07 4.52
CA GLU A 110 -19.36 -0.74 3.81
C GLU A 110 -19.37 -0.42 2.32
N LEU A 111 -19.53 0.86 1.95
CA LEU A 111 -19.53 1.29 0.56
C LEU A 111 -18.28 0.82 -0.20
N MET A 112 -17.12 0.89 0.44
CA MET A 112 -15.84 0.55 -0.20
C MET A 112 -15.62 -0.96 -0.31
N THR A 113 -16.23 -1.78 0.55
CA THR A 113 -15.92 -3.22 0.67
C THR A 113 -17.06 -4.18 0.31
N ALA A 114 -18.28 -3.69 0.12
CA ALA A 114 -19.46 -4.52 -0.16
C ALA A 114 -19.27 -5.56 -1.29
N GLU A 115 -18.81 -5.14 -2.48
CA GLU A 115 -18.62 -6.04 -3.63
C GLU A 115 -17.57 -7.13 -3.36
N ASP A 116 -16.51 -6.77 -2.64
CA ASP A 116 -15.44 -7.69 -2.29
C ASP A 116 -15.91 -8.69 -1.21
N LEU A 117 -16.66 -8.23 -0.22
CA LEU A 117 -17.19 -9.06 0.86
C LEU A 117 -18.22 -10.07 0.33
N ASP A 118 -19.08 -9.66 -0.60
CA ASP A 118 -20.05 -10.56 -1.25
C ASP A 118 -19.37 -11.65 -2.10
N SER A 119 -18.20 -11.35 -2.65
CA SER A 119 -17.39 -12.28 -3.44
C SER A 119 -16.32 -13.04 -2.62
N SER A 120 -16.17 -12.72 -1.32
CA SER A 120 -15.07 -13.12 -0.44
C SER A 120 -15.00 -14.60 -0.05
N ARG A 121 -15.76 -15.48 -0.71
CA ARG A 121 -15.64 -16.95 -0.57
C ARG A 121 -14.22 -17.49 -0.82
N MET A 122 -13.30 -16.65 -1.27
CA MET A 122 -11.91 -16.95 -1.61
C MET A 122 -10.90 -16.72 -0.47
N ASN A 123 -11.27 -16.10 0.67
CA ASN A 123 -10.32 -15.68 1.72
C ASN A 123 -10.66 -16.30 3.09
N PRO A 124 -10.30 -17.57 3.34
CA PRO A 124 -10.78 -18.33 4.52
C PRO A 124 -10.28 -17.84 5.88
N ARG A 125 -9.44 -16.80 5.94
CA ARG A 125 -8.85 -16.28 7.18
C ARG A 125 -9.02 -14.78 7.39
N GLY A 126 -9.61 -14.08 6.42
CA GLY A 126 -9.93 -12.66 6.54
C GLY A 126 -11.33 -12.45 7.14
N PRO A 127 -11.74 -11.19 7.37
CA PRO A 127 -13.11 -10.86 7.73
C PRO A 127 -14.12 -11.38 6.69
N GLU A 128 -15.13 -12.11 7.14
CA GLU A 128 -16.13 -12.78 6.27
C GLU A 128 -17.31 -11.86 5.92
N ASN A 129 -17.53 -10.82 6.72
CA ASN A 129 -18.65 -9.89 6.58
C ASN A 129 -18.28 -8.51 7.16
N LEU A 130 -19.16 -7.54 6.97
CA LEU A 130 -18.96 -6.16 7.43
C LEU A 130 -18.72 -6.08 8.93
N ASP A 131 -19.51 -6.78 9.75
CA ASP A 131 -19.38 -6.73 11.22
C ASP A 131 -17.99 -7.21 11.68
N SER A 132 -17.53 -8.35 11.17
CA SER A 132 -16.19 -8.88 11.46
C SER A 132 -15.06 -7.96 10.98
N LEU A 133 -15.28 -7.25 9.87
CA LEU A 133 -14.33 -6.27 9.35
C LEU A 133 -14.28 -5.04 10.28
N LEU A 134 -15.43 -4.52 10.70
CA LEU A 134 -15.52 -3.37 11.60
C LEU A 134 -14.91 -3.68 12.97
N GLU A 135 -15.14 -4.88 13.51
CA GLU A 135 -14.50 -5.33 14.75
C GLU A 135 -12.97 -5.41 14.61
N THR A 136 -12.50 -6.01 13.51
CA THR A 136 -11.06 -6.06 13.19
C THR A 136 -10.48 -4.65 13.11
N LEU A 137 -11.11 -3.75 12.33
CA LEU A 137 -10.67 -2.36 12.18
C LEU A 137 -10.65 -1.63 13.51
N ARG A 138 -11.59 -1.87 14.43
CA ARG A 138 -11.60 -1.25 15.75
C ARG A 138 -10.35 -1.63 16.56
N VAL A 139 -9.99 -2.91 16.59
CA VAL A 139 -8.79 -3.40 17.28
C VAL A 139 -7.52 -2.83 16.62
N GLU A 140 -7.48 -2.87 15.30
CA GLU A 140 -6.34 -2.43 14.50
C GLU A 140 -6.10 -0.90 14.59
N ARG A 141 -7.17 -0.10 14.58
CA ARG A 141 -7.13 1.35 14.81
C ARG A 141 -6.60 1.67 16.21
N ALA A 142 -7.05 0.96 17.24
CA ALA A 142 -6.63 1.19 18.62
C ALA A 142 -5.14 0.92 18.85
N ARG A 143 -4.58 -0.12 18.20
CA ARG A 143 -3.13 -0.43 18.28
C ARG A 143 -2.27 0.36 17.29
N GLY A 144 -2.87 0.95 16.26
CA GLY A 144 -2.20 1.80 15.27
C GLY A 144 -1.62 1.07 14.05
N TYR A 145 -1.79 -0.24 13.93
CA TYR A 145 -1.29 -1.04 12.80
C TYR A 145 -2.19 -2.24 12.49
N SER A 146 -2.19 -2.69 11.24
CA SER A 146 -2.95 -3.86 10.77
C SER A 146 -2.04 -5.06 10.61
N ILE A 147 -2.57 -6.26 10.82
CA ILE A 147 -1.87 -7.52 10.54
C ILE A 147 -2.83 -8.36 9.71
N ALA A 148 -2.40 -8.75 8.51
CA ALA A 148 -3.12 -9.73 7.70
C ALA A 148 -2.26 -10.97 7.52
N SER A 149 -2.71 -12.09 8.09
CA SER A 149 -1.97 -13.35 8.13
C SER A 149 -2.70 -14.41 7.31
N GLU A 150 -2.14 -14.73 6.14
CA GLU A 150 -2.67 -15.75 5.22
C GLU A 150 -4.11 -15.50 4.79
N GLU A 151 -4.52 -14.22 4.73
CA GLU A 151 -5.88 -13.81 4.37
C GLU A 151 -6.09 -13.74 2.86
N VAL A 152 -5.03 -13.46 2.08
CA VAL A 152 -5.07 -13.40 0.60
C VAL A 152 -4.26 -14.52 -0.03
N GLU A 153 -3.13 -14.86 0.56
CA GLU A 153 -2.20 -15.87 0.05
C GLU A 153 -1.71 -16.73 1.22
N VAL A 154 -1.90 -18.05 1.10
CA VAL A 154 -1.43 -18.99 2.12
C VAL A 154 0.09 -18.91 2.25
N GLY A 155 0.57 -18.85 3.49
CA GLY A 155 1.98 -18.68 3.80
C GLY A 155 2.51 -17.25 3.68
N LEU A 156 1.68 -16.25 3.42
CA LEU A 156 2.08 -14.82 3.40
C LEU A 156 1.44 -14.07 4.56
N THR A 157 2.25 -13.30 5.30
CA THR A 157 1.78 -12.38 6.33
C THR A 157 2.29 -10.97 6.07
N SER A 158 1.45 -9.98 6.30
CA SER A 158 1.77 -8.56 6.15
C SER A 158 1.37 -7.76 7.39
N VAL A 159 2.18 -6.74 7.71
CA VAL A 159 1.90 -5.77 8.77
C VAL A 159 1.95 -4.38 8.16
N ALA A 160 0.96 -3.54 8.43
CA ALA A 160 0.85 -2.21 7.82
C ALA A 160 0.54 -1.13 8.86
N ALA A 161 1.01 0.09 8.62
CA ALA A 161 0.66 1.28 9.39
C ALA A 161 0.29 2.46 8.48
N PRO A 162 -0.69 3.28 8.87
CA PRO A 162 -1.08 4.46 8.10
C PRO A 162 0.01 5.54 8.16
N VAL A 163 0.18 6.22 7.04
CA VAL A 163 0.96 7.46 6.92
C VAL A 163 -0.02 8.61 6.82
N ARG A 164 0.16 9.60 7.70
CA ARG A 164 -0.65 10.82 7.70
C ARG A 164 0.13 12.00 7.13
N SER A 165 -0.55 12.93 6.49
CA SER A 165 -0.01 14.24 6.15
C SER A 165 0.28 15.04 7.43
N PRO A 166 1.06 16.12 7.35
CA PRO A 166 1.21 17.05 8.47
C PRO A 166 -0.13 17.67 8.94
N ALA A 167 -1.13 17.73 8.06
CA ALA A 167 -2.48 18.18 8.39
C ALA A 167 -3.34 17.10 9.09
N GLY A 168 -2.84 15.86 9.18
CA GLY A 168 -3.51 14.73 9.83
C GLY A 168 -4.28 13.81 8.88
N ASP A 169 -4.39 14.18 7.60
CA ASP A 169 -5.09 13.37 6.58
C ASP A 169 -4.36 12.06 6.32
N LEU A 170 -5.10 10.97 6.11
CA LEU A 170 -4.49 9.71 5.71
C LEU A 170 -4.09 9.80 4.23
N VAL A 171 -2.79 9.72 3.94
CA VAL A 171 -2.24 9.89 2.57
C VAL A 171 -1.68 8.61 1.97
N GLY A 172 -1.51 7.57 2.78
CA GLY A 172 -1.03 6.27 2.32
C GLY A 172 -0.77 5.33 3.49
N VAL A 173 -0.17 4.20 3.17
CA VAL A 173 0.20 3.16 4.14
C VAL A 173 1.57 2.62 3.79
N ILE A 174 2.37 2.32 4.82
CA ILE A 174 3.60 1.54 4.67
C ILE A 174 3.36 0.16 5.25
N ASN A 175 3.89 -0.87 4.60
CA ASN A 175 3.78 -2.24 5.10
C ASN A 175 5.05 -3.04 4.88
N VAL A 176 5.21 -4.08 5.69
CA VAL A 176 6.20 -5.13 5.51
C VAL A 176 5.47 -6.44 5.23
N SER A 177 5.92 -7.17 4.21
CA SER A 177 5.34 -8.45 3.80
C SER A 177 6.42 -9.54 3.74
N ALA A 178 6.11 -10.71 4.28
CA ALA A 178 7.03 -11.82 4.36
C ALA A 178 6.30 -13.17 4.48
N PRO A 179 6.97 -14.30 4.22
CA PRO A 179 6.45 -15.61 4.56
C PRO A 179 6.08 -15.69 6.03
N THR A 180 4.89 -16.23 6.32
CA THR A 180 4.31 -16.32 7.66
C THR A 180 5.30 -16.90 8.67
N SER A 181 6.02 -17.96 8.28
CA SER A 181 7.01 -18.63 9.13
C SER A 181 8.13 -17.73 9.63
N ARG A 182 8.44 -16.61 8.96
CA ARG A 182 9.49 -15.67 9.37
C ARG A 182 8.99 -14.48 10.19
N ILE A 183 7.75 -14.05 9.96
CA ILE A 183 7.24 -12.78 10.47
C ILE A 183 6.19 -12.93 11.57
N ILE A 184 5.47 -14.05 11.65
CA ILE A 184 4.30 -14.19 12.53
C ILE A 184 4.63 -13.90 14.01
N SER A 185 5.76 -14.38 14.51
CA SER A 185 6.23 -14.16 15.89
C SER A 185 6.74 -12.73 16.17
N LYS A 186 6.87 -11.90 15.13
CA LYS A 186 7.45 -10.54 15.20
C LYS A 186 6.44 -9.46 14.82
N CYS A 187 5.19 -9.81 14.54
CA CYS A 187 4.21 -8.87 14.01
C CYS A 187 4.03 -7.62 14.88
N ASP A 188 3.94 -7.77 16.19
CA ASP A 188 3.80 -6.62 17.11
C ASP A 188 5.04 -5.72 17.13
N LYS A 189 6.23 -6.31 17.09
CA LYS A 189 7.48 -5.55 17.01
C LYS A 189 7.56 -4.75 15.70
N ILE A 190 7.17 -5.38 14.59
CA ILE A 190 7.16 -4.76 13.27
C ILE A 190 6.07 -3.70 13.17
N GLY A 191 4.88 -3.95 13.72
CA GLY A 191 3.78 -2.98 13.76
C GLY A 191 4.19 -1.69 14.48
N LYS A 192 4.81 -1.81 15.66
CA LYS A 192 5.36 -0.66 16.41
C LYS A 192 6.46 0.07 15.63
N LEU A 193 7.33 -0.66 14.93
CA LEU A 193 8.34 -0.08 14.06
C LEU A 193 7.72 0.67 12.88
N LEU A 194 6.66 0.14 12.27
CA LEU A 194 5.96 0.79 11.18
C LEU A 194 5.25 2.07 11.64
N VAL A 195 4.60 2.06 12.81
CA VAL A 195 3.98 3.27 13.39
C VAL A 195 5.03 4.35 13.68
N SER A 196 6.19 3.99 14.24
CA SER A 196 7.24 4.98 14.47
C SER A 196 7.81 5.52 13.15
N THR A 197 7.99 4.64 12.15
CA THR A 197 8.50 4.99 10.83
C THR A 197 7.52 5.87 10.06
N SER A 198 6.21 5.61 10.12
CA SER A 198 5.20 6.45 9.47
C SER A 198 5.21 7.87 10.04
N GLY A 199 5.40 8.03 11.35
CA GLY A 199 5.59 9.35 11.96
C GLY A 199 6.86 10.08 11.49
N VAL A 200 7.94 9.36 11.15
CA VAL A 200 9.13 9.96 10.53
C VAL A 200 8.81 10.43 9.11
N ILE A 201 8.09 9.63 8.32
CA ILE A 201 7.66 10.01 6.96
C ILE A 201 6.81 11.28 7.01
N THR A 202 5.81 11.34 7.90
CA THR A 202 4.97 12.53 8.10
C THR A 202 5.81 13.78 8.37
N ARG A 203 6.81 13.70 9.25
CA ARG A 203 7.70 14.84 9.53
C ARG A 203 8.54 15.23 8.32
N ARG A 204 9.05 14.28 7.54
CA ARG A 204 9.84 14.57 6.34
C ARG A 204 9.03 15.30 5.26
N MET A 205 7.72 15.06 5.19
CA MET A 205 6.81 15.79 4.31
C MET A 205 6.58 17.26 4.72
N SER A 206 6.88 17.64 5.97
CA SER A 206 6.74 19.03 6.45
C SER A 206 7.92 19.95 6.11
N PHE A 207 9.08 19.38 5.76
CA PHE A 207 10.36 20.12 5.63
C PHE A 207 10.76 20.40 4.18
N GLN A 208 9.82 20.38 3.24
CA GLN A 208 10.05 20.67 1.82
C GLN A 208 9.06 21.68 1.27
#